data_AF-A0A965AFE9-F1
#
_entry.id   AF-A0A965AFE9-F1
#
_cell.length_a   1.000
_cell.length_b   1.000
_cell.length_c   1.000
_cell.angle_alpha   90.00
_cell.angle_beta   90.00
_cell.angle_gamma   90.00
#
_symmetry.space_group_name_H-M   'P 1'
#
loop_
_entity.id
_entity.type
_entity.pdbx_description
1 polymer ?
#
loop_
_entity_poly.entity_id
_entity_poly.type
_entity_poly.pdbx_seq_one_letter_code
_entity_poly.pdbx_strand_id
1 'polypeptide(L)'
;MPNWCYNSLEVSGPERVLQAWANNIDRNANSMIGFLGTFVTPEYNIAGDDWYERHLEFWGTKWDVPVNEVRVIFESPSANKYGFDTAWSPPINWMERVSKDWPSLDFRLWFEEEGMGFLGYAIAKDGECFVQDAEFPDSDDSLWFLEDDSDKRDAMEERWEAAVSLQREICELKVEQEFFDSRGVSERNAEREAESMMIGDAYDKAE
;
A
#
# COMPACT_ATOMS: atom_id res chain seq x y z
N MET A 1 -20.68 -11.71 7.28
CA MET A 1 -20.40 -10.31 7.69
C MET A 1 -19.45 -9.74 6.66
N PRO A 2 -19.44 -8.42 6.38
CA PRO A 2 -18.39 -7.86 5.53
C PRO A 2 -17.05 -8.08 6.23
N ASN A 3 -16.12 -8.69 5.50
CA ASN A 3 -14.73 -8.82 5.91
C ASN A 3 -14.04 -7.46 5.69
N TRP A 4 -13.21 -7.03 6.65
CA TRP A 4 -12.56 -5.72 6.65
C TRP A 4 -11.07 -5.92 6.66
N CYS A 5 -10.40 -5.32 5.68
CA CYS A 5 -8.95 -5.35 5.58
C CYS A 5 -8.39 -4.13 6.29
N TYR A 6 -7.61 -4.37 7.34
CA TYR A 6 -6.88 -3.31 8.01
C TYR A 6 -5.71 -2.86 7.13
N ASN A 7 -5.47 -1.55 7.10
CA ASN A 7 -4.41 -0.92 6.33
C ASN A 7 -3.62 0.05 7.20
N SER A 8 -2.29 -0.01 7.10
CA SER A 8 -1.37 1.00 7.63
C SER A 8 -0.56 1.61 6.48
N LEU A 9 -0.93 2.82 6.09
CA LEU A 9 -0.30 3.56 5.02
C LEU A 9 0.71 4.55 5.59
N GLU A 10 1.96 4.45 5.16
CA GLU A 10 2.99 5.44 5.38
C GLU A 10 3.30 6.18 4.08
N VAL A 11 3.31 7.50 4.16
CA VAL A 11 3.58 8.41 3.05
C VAL A 11 4.78 9.26 3.44
N SER A 12 5.87 9.17 2.70
CA SER A 12 7.10 9.94 2.96
C SER A 12 7.49 10.81 1.78
N GLY A 13 8.25 11.86 2.04
CA GLY A 13 8.69 12.81 1.01
C GLY A 13 8.95 14.21 1.54
N PRO A 14 9.04 15.23 0.67
CA PRO A 14 9.31 16.60 1.07
C PRO A 14 8.17 17.20 1.92
N GLU A 15 8.51 17.88 3.01
CA GLU A 15 7.56 18.46 3.98
C GLU A 15 6.44 19.26 3.31
N ARG A 16 6.76 20.13 2.33
CA ARG A 16 5.77 20.93 1.62
C ARG A 16 4.74 20.09 0.88
N VAL A 17 5.16 18.95 0.33
CA VAL A 17 4.28 18.03 -0.41
C VAL A 17 3.44 17.23 0.57
N LEU A 18 4.01 16.76 1.69
CA LEU A 18 3.27 16.09 2.77
C LEU A 18 2.21 17.01 3.42
N GLN A 19 2.52 18.30 3.58
CA GLN A 19 1.53 19.28 4.03
C GLN A 19 0.40 19.43 3.00
N ALA A 20 0.70 19.47 1.70
CA ALA A 20 -0.33 19.52 0.67
C ALA A 20 -1.21 18.25 0.65
N TRP A 21 -0.60 17.09 0.85
CA TRP A 21 -1.28 15.81 1.03
C TRP A 21 -2.26 15.84 2.21
N ALA A 22 -1.79 16.19 3.41
CA ALA A 22 -2.62 16.26 4.62
C ALA A 22 -3.77 17.28 4.46
N ASN A 23 -3.49 18.45 3.88
CA ASN A 23 -4.50 19.48 3.61
C ASN A 23 -5.64 18.99 2.69
N ASN A 24 -5.37 18.07 1.75
CA ASN A 24 -6.42 17.51 0.90
C ASN A 24 -7.37 16.60 1.69
N ILE A 25 -6.84 15.85 2.66
CA ILE A 25 -7.64 15.02 3.57
C ILE A 25 -8.54 15.94 4.42
N ASP A 26 -7.96 16.95 5.06
CA ASP A 26 -8.67 17.88 5.94
C ASP A 26 -9.82 18.63 5.24
N ARG A 27 -9.58 19.05 3.99
CA ARG A 27 -10.61 19.73 3.17
C ARG A 27 -11.82 18.84 2.87
N ASN A 28 -11.62 17.53 2.83
CA ASN A 28 -12.66 16.55 2.55
C ASN A 28 -13.23 15.88 3.80
N ALA A 29 -12.81 16.27 5.01
CA ALA A 29 -13.25 15.66 6.27
C ALA A 29 -14.78 15.65 6.47
N ASN A 30 -15.51 16.60 5.88
CA ASN A 30 -16.97 16.68 5.91
C ASN A 30 -17.63 16.47 4.53
N SER A 31 -16.86 15.96 3.57
CA SER A 31 -17.33 15.66 2.22
C SER A 31 -18.03 14.31 2.17
N MET A 32 -18.83 14.09 1.13
CA MET A 32 -19.29 12.75 0.76
C MET A 32 -18.19 11.92 0.09
N ILE A 33 -17.12 12.56 -0.36
CA ILE A 33 -15.95 11.90 -0.93
C ILE A 33 -15.09 11.40 0.23
N GLY A 34 -14.79 10.10 0.23
CA GLY A 34 -13.92 9.50 1.23
C GLY A 34 -12.44 9.71 0.94
N PHE A 35 -11.61 9.05 1.72
CA PHE A 35 -10.16 9.13 1.65
C PHE A 35 -9.63 8.65 0.31
N LEU A 36 -10.12 7.52 -0.22
CA LEU A 36 -9.62 7.00 -1.50
C LEU A 36 -10.06 7.92 -2.65
N GLY A 37 -11.33 8.32 -2.64
CA GLY A 37 -11.93 9.22 -3.63
C GLY A 37 -11.32 10.62 -3.65
N THR A 38 -10.78 11.09 -2.51
CA THR A 38 -10.10 12.39 -2.39
C THR A 38 -8.87 12.48 -3.29
N PHE A 39 -8.16 11.37 -3.49
CA PHE A 39 -6.95 11.32 -4.30
C PHE A 39 -7.19 10.69 -5.67
N VAL A 40 -8.02 9.66 -5.74
CA VAL A 40 -8.31 8.93 -6.98
C VAL A 40 -9.82 8.82 -7.12
N THR A 41 -10.42 9.66 -7.95
CA THR A 41 -11.87 9.62 -8.19
C THR A 41 -12.20 8.67 -9.35
N PRO A 42 -13.02 7.63 -9.16
CA PRO A 42 -13.46 6.77 -10.25
C PRO A 42 -14.35 7.54 -11.23
N GLU A 43 -14.11 7.32 -12.52
CA GLU A 43 -14.98 7.82 -13.58
C GLU A 43 -16.07 6.80 -13.86
N TYR A 44 -17.34 7.17 -13.69
CA TYR A 44 -18.47 6.28 -13.95
C TYR A 44 -19.03 6.45 -15.35
N ASN A 45 -19.65 5.41 -15.89
CA ASN A 45 -20.45 5.55 -17.09
C ASN A 45 -21.67 6.46 -16.85
N ILE A 46 -22.33 6.90 -17.92
CA ILE A 46 -23.48 7.82 -17.83
C ILE A 46 -24.66 7.19 -17.05
N ALA A 47 -24.81 5.86 -17.11
CA ALA A 47 -25.87 5.14 -16.42
C ALA A 47 -25.59 4.96 -14.91
N GLY A 48 -24.33 5.05 -14.48
CA GLY A 48 -23.86 4.88 -13.10
C GLY A 48 -24.03 3.45 -12.56
N ASP A 49 -24.24 2.47 -13.42
CA ASP A 49 -24.43 1.07 -13.04
C ASP A 49 -23.12 0.27 -12.94
N ASP A 50 -22.00 0.85 -13.33
CA ASP A 50 -20.66 0.27 -13.28
C ASP A 50 -19.88 0.62 -11.99
N TRP A 51 -20.52 1.28 -11.02
CA TRP A 51 -19.83 1.79 -9.83
C TRP A 51 -18.99 0.72 -9.11
N TYR A 52 -19.47 -0.53 -9.05
CA TYR A 52 -18.81 -1.61 -8.33
C TYR A 52 -17.50 -2.01 -9.04
N GLU A 53 -17.58 -2.28 -10.34
CA GLU A 53 -16.43 -2.61 -11.17
C GLU A 53 -15.42 -1.46 -11.19
N ARG A 54 -15.90 -0.21 -11.25
CA ARG A 54 -15.04 0.97 -11.24
C ARG A 54 -14.32 1.17 -9.91
N HIS A 55 -14.98 0.91 -8.78
CA HIS A 55 -14.30 0.92 -7.48
C HIS A 55 -13.21 -0.15 -7.41
N LEU A 56 -13.49 -1.38 -7.87
CA LEU A 56 -12.47 -2.43 -7.92
C LEU A 56 -11.32 -2.07 -8.86
N GLU A 57 -11.59 -1.47 -10.02
CA GLU A 57 -10.56 -1.08 -10.98
C GLU A 57 -9.68 0.09 -10.48
N PHE A 58 -10.30 1.09 -9.84
CA PHE A 58 -9.61 2.31 -9.43
C PHE A 58 -8.98 2.17 -8.06
N TRP A 59 -9.67 1.50 -7.14
CA TRP A 59 -9.21 1.39 -5.77
C TRP A 59 -8.69 0.01 -5.42
N GLY A 60 -9.24 -1.05 -6.00
CA GLY A 60 -8.94 -2.43 -5.61
C GLY A 60 -9.81 -2.94 -4.47
N THR A 61 -10.71 -2.10 -3.95
CA THR A 61 -11.66 -2.41 -2.87
C THR A 61 -13.05 -1.89 -3.23
N LYS A 62 -14.09 -2.37 -2.53
CA LYS A 62 -15.48 -2.07 -2.85
C LYS A 62 -15.92 -0.66 -2.47
N TRP A 63 -15.53 -0.18 -1.29
CA TRP A 63 -16.06 1.05 -0.73
C TRP A 63 -14.95 2.04 -0.50
N ASP A 64 -15.29 3.31 -0.69
CA ASP A 64 -14.44 4.40 -0.21
C ASP A 64 -14.42 4.38 1.32
N VAL A 65 -13.36 4.94 1.90
CA VAL A 65 -13.17 5.01 3.34
C VAL A 65 -13.61 6.39 3.81
N PRO A 66 -14.62 6.54 4.67
CA PRO A 66 -14.98 7.84 5.22
C PRO A 66 -13.76 8.53 5.85
N VAL A 67 -13.52 9.80 5.54
CA VAL A 67 -12.30 10.50 6.01
C VAL A 67 -12.21 10.51 7.54
N ASN A 68 -13.34 10.58 8.23
CA ASN A 68 -13.43 10.51 9.69
C ASN A 68 -13.12 9.13 10.29
N GLU A 69 -13.03 8.08 9.47
CA GLU A 69 -12.61 6.73 9.87
C GLU A 69 -11.10 6.50 9.66
N VAL A 70 -10.41 7.43 8.97
CA VAL A 70 -8.96 7.41 8.84
C VAL A 70 -8.31 7.95 10.11
N ARG A 71 -7.49 7.11 10.73
CA ARG A 71 -6.75 7.44 11.95
C ARG A 71 -5.36 7.95 11.58
N VAL A 72 -5.03 9.17 11.98
CA VAL A 72 -3.65 9.67 11.90
C VAL A 72 -2.84 9.05 13.03
N ILE A 73 -1.86 8.21 12.68
CA ILE A 73 -0.98 7.53 13.64
C ILE A 73 0.18 8.47 14.03
N PHE A 74 0.82 9.08 13.04
CA PHE A 74 1.77 10.18 13.26
C PHE A 74 1.88 11.09 12.05
N GLU A 75 2.36 12.31 12.28
CA GLU A 75 2.76 13.26 11.24
C GLU A 75 4.11 13.87 11.60
N SER A 76 4.97 14.02 10.60
CA SER A 76 6.31 14.58 10.77
C SER A 76 6.74 15.31 9.50
N PRO A 77 7.82 16.12 9.55
CA PRO A 77 8.30 16.82 8.35
C PRO A 77 8.74 15.90 7.20
N SER A 78 9.00 14.62 7.46
CA SER A 78 9.51 13.66 6.47
C SER A 78 8.55 12.52 6.14
N ALA A 79 7.56 12.25 6.99
CA ALA A 79 6.59 11.18 6.79
C ALA A 79 5.31 11.36 7.61
N ASN A 80 4.19 10.89 7.07
CA ASN A 80 2.91 10.76 7.74
C ASN A 80 2.44 9.31 7.68
N LYS A 81 1.77 8.85 8.75
CA LYS A 81 1.24 7.48 8.82
C LYS A 81 -0.24 7.47 9.20
N TYR A 82 -1.00 6.67 8.48
CA TYR A 82 -2.44 6.56 8.56
C TYR A 82 -2.85 5.10 8.78
N GLY A 83 -3.90 4.90 9.59
CA GLY A 83 -4.54 3.59 9.78
C GLY A 83 -6.01 3.66 9.38
N PHE A 84 -6.48 2.72 8.56
CA PHE A 84 -7.86 2.68 8.09
C PHE A 84 -8.27 1.29 7.64
N ASP A 85 -9.56 1.09 7.41
CA ASP A 85 -10.13 -0.22 7.10
C ASP A 85 -10.85 -0.16 5.75
N THR A 86 -10.53 -1.09 4.84
CA THR A 86 -11.16 -1.21 3.52
C THR A 86 -12.02 -2.46 3.44
N ALA A 87 -12.97 -2.49 2.50
CA ALA A 87 -13.81 -3.67 2.31
C ALA A 87 -13.01 -4.78 1.58
N TRP A 88 -12.87 -5.94 2.23
CA TRP A 88 -12.37 -7.21 1.68
C TRP A 88 -10.90 -7.29 1.26
N SER A 89 -10.32 -6.21 0.76
CA SER A 89 -9.00 -6.19 0.13
C SER A 89 -8.29 -4.85 0.34
N PRO A 90 -6.96 -4.84 0.33
CA PRO A 90 -6.18 -3.61 0.38
C PRO A 90 -6.38 -2.76 -0.89
N PRO A 91 -6.24 -1.43 -0.81
CA PRO A 91 -6.45 -0.53 -1.94
C PRO A 91 -5.21 -0.45 -2.85
N ILE A 92 -4.77 -1.58 -3.43
CA ILE A 92 -3.54 -1.67 -4.24
C ILE A 92 -3.64 -0.86 -5.54
N ASN A 93 -4.76 -0.94 -6.25
CA ASN A 93 -4.92 -0.17 -7.49
C ASN A 93 -4.95 1.34 -7.20
N TRP A 94 -5.47 1.74 -6.03
CA TRP A 94 -5.41 3.13 -5.59
C TRP A 94 -3.96 3.57 -5.34
N MET A 95 -3.15 2.73 -4.66
CA MET A 95 -1.73 2.98 -4.37
C MET A 95 -0.93 3.28 -5.63
N GLU A 96 -1.09 2.45 -6.67
CA GLU A 96 -0.41 2.64 -7.95
C GLU A 96 -0.77 4.01 -8.56
N ARG A 97 -2.06 4.31 -8.66
CA ARG A 97 -2.57 5.56 -9.27
C ARG A 97 -2.15 6.80 -8.49
N VAL A 98 -2.30 6.78 -7.17
CA VAL A 98 -1.95 7.95 -6.35
C VAL A 98 -0.44 8.22 -6.38
N SER A 99 0.38 7.17 -6.46
CA SER A 99 1.83 7.33 -6.59
C SER A 99 2.25 7.99 -7.91
N LYS A 100 1.47 7.79 -8.98
CA LYS A 100 1.66 8.46 -10.27
C LYS A 100 1.30 9.95 -10.22
N ASP A 101 0.25 10.30 -9.50
CA ASP A 101 -0.21 11.68 -9.35
C ASP A 101 0.66 12.47 -8.35
N TRP A 102 1.34 11.77 -7.43
CA TRP A 102 2.24 12.32 -6.42
C TRP A 102 3.66 11.74 -6.52
N PRO A 103 4.38 11.95 -7.63
CA PRO A 103 5.68 11.30 -7.87
C PRO A 103 6.78 11.72 -6.87
N SER A 104 6.61 12.84 -6.19
CA SER A 104 7.53 13.29 -5.13
C SER A 104 7.33 12.58 -3.78
N LEU A 105 6.30 11.75 -3.64
CA LEU A 105 6.01 10.99 -2.43
C LEU A 105 6.33 9.51 -2.64
N ASP A 106 6.66 8.81 -1.56
CA ASP A 106 6.87 7.37 -1.50
C ASP A 106 5.78 6.77 -0.61
N PHE A 107 5.12 5.72 -1.11
CA PHE A 107 3.98 5.09 -0.44
C PHE A 107 4.36 3.69 0.00
N ARG A 108 4.13 3.37 1.27
CA ARG A 108 4.34 2.05 1.86
C ARG A 108 3.07 1.64 2.58
N LEU A 109 2.53 0.49 2.24
CA LEU A 109 1.27 0.01 2.76
C LEU A 109 1.47 -1.37 3.35
N TRP A 110 1.25 -1.48 4.64
CA TRP A 110 1.02 -2.77 5.28
C TRP A 110 -0.49 -3.05 5.36
N PHE A 111 -0.89 -4.29 5.15
CA PHE A 111 -2.30 -4.68 5.21
C PHE A 111 -2.50 -6.08 5.76
N GLU A 112 -3.66 -6.33 6.36
CA GLU A 112 -4.10 -7.67 6.77
C GLU A 112 -5.62 -7.80 6.75
N GLU A 113 -6.11 -9.01 6.51
CA GLU A 113 -7.52 -9.37 6.59
C GLU A 113 -7.62 -10.74 7.27
N GLU A 114 -7.89 -10.72 8.57
CA GLU A 114 -7.94 -11.93 9.40
C GLU A 114 -9.10 -12.86 9.01
N GLY A 115 -10.20 -12.32 8.47
CA GLY A 115 -11.39 -13.10 8.11
C GLY A 115 -11.18 -14.06 6.92
N MET A 116 -10.25 -13.73 6.04
CA MET A 116 -9.83 -14.48 4.84
C MET A 116 -8.43 -15.04 5.01
N GLY A 117 -7.74 -14.71 6.10
CA GLY A 117 -6.50 -15.34 6.48
C GLY A 117 -5.29 -14.86 5.69
N PHE A 118 -5.18 -13.57 5.33
CA PHE A 118 -3.98 -13.04 4.65
C PHE A 118 -3.43 -11.74 5.24
N LEU A 119 -2.15 -11.49 4.98
CA LEU A 119 -1.44 -10.25 5.26
C LEU A 119 -0.49 -9.91 4.11
N GLY A 120 -0.01 -8.68 4.05
CA GLY A 120 0.99 -8.32 3.06
C GLY A 120 1.56 -6.92 3.20
N TYR A 121 2.42 -6.60 2.25
CA TYR A 121 3.11 -5.32 2.14
C TYR A 121 3.12 -4.85 0.69
N ALA A 122 3.07 -3.54 0.49
CA ALA A 122 3.18 -2.92 -0.82
C ALA A 122 4.02 -1.64 -0.76
N ILE A 123 4.79 -1.40 -1.83
CA ILE A 123 5.49 -0.14 -2.09
C ILE A 123 4.97 0.41 -3.41
N ALA A 124 4.64 1.70 -3.47
CA ALA A 124 4.33 2.38 -4.72
C ALA A 124 5.11 3.67 -4.87
N LYS A 125 5.64 3.89 -6.09
CA LYS A 125 6.39 5.08 -6.47
C LYS A 125 6.32 5.31 -7.97
N ASP A 126 6.05 6.54 -8.38
CA ASP A 126 6.03 6.97 -9.79
C ASP A 126 5.09 6.16 -10.69
N GLY A 127 4.00 5.60 -10.12
CA GLY A 127 3.04 4.77 -10.85
C GLY A 127 3.44 3.30 -10.97
N GLU A 128 4.54 2.87 -10.35
CA GLU A 128 4.89 1.46 -10.20
C GLU A 128 4.48 0.99 -8.79
N CYS A 129 3.91 -0.21 -8.69
CA CYS A 129 3.51 -0.79 -7.42
C CYS A 129 4.00 -2.24 -7.31
N PHE A 130 4.70 -2.53 -6.21
CA PHE A 130 5.24 -3.84 -5.86
C PHE A 130 4.47 -4.35 -4.64
N VAL A 131 4.01 -5.61 -4.68
CA VAL A 131 3.14 -6.17 -3.65
C VAL A 131 3.55 -7.60 -3.36
N GLN A 132 3.62 -7.94 -2.07
CA GLN A 132 3.76 -9.31 -1.61
C GLN A 132 2.74 -9.55 -0.49
N ASP A 133 1.86 -10.50 -0.72
CA ASP A 133 0.95 -11.05 0.27
C ASP A 133 1.33 -12.48 0.65
N ALA A 134 0.78 -12.93 1.77
CA ALA A 134 0.89 -14.29 2.23
C ALA A 134 -0.31 -14.64 3.11
N GLU A 135 -0.62 -15.92 3.19
CA GLU A 135 -1.54 -16.43 4.19
C GLU A 135 -0.94 -16.23 5.59
N PHE A 136 -1.81 -16.07 6.59
CA PHE A 136 -1.37 -16.21 7.98
C PHE A 136 -0.72 -17.59 8.17
N PRO A 137 0.22 -17.74 9.11
CA PRO A 137 0.74 -19.06 9.48
C PRO A 137 -0.40 -20.04 9.79
N ASP A 138 -0.17 -21.34 9.86
CA ASP A 138 -1.23 -22.25 10.35
C ASP A 138 -1.38 -22.12 11.86
N SER A 139 -2.57 -21.77 12.36
CA SER A 139 -2.86 -21.91 13.78
C SER A 139 -3.07 -23.40 14.03
N ASP A 140 -2.26 -24.01 14.90
CA ASP A 140 -2.49 -25.40 15.27
C ASP A 140 -3.75 -25.49 16.16
N ASP A 141 -4.88 -25.55 15.46
CA ASP A 141 -6.24 -25.60 15.98
C ASP A 141 -6.51 -26.86 16.81
N SER A 142 -5.62 -27.86 16.75
CA SER A 142 -5.76 -29.09 17.54
C SER A 142 -5.60 -28.85 19.05
N LEU A 143 -4.97 -27.75 19.44
CA LEU A 143 -4.76 -27.37 20.85
C LEU A 143 -5.94 -26.58 21.44
N TRP A 144 -6.89 -26.12 20.63
CA TRP A 144 -8.16 -25.58 21.15
C TRP A 144 -8.91 -26.60 22.00
N PHE A 145 -8.71 -27.90 21.78
CA PHE A 145 -9.30 -28.97 22.59
C PHE A 145 -8.56 -29.23 23.92
N LEU A 146 -7.44 -28.55 24.18
CA LEU A 146 -6.71 -28.61 25.46
C LEU A 146 -7.09 -27.43 26.37
N GLU A 147 -8.38 -27.10 26.39
CA GLU A 147 -8.98 -25.89 27.01
C GLU A 147 -8.60 -25.62 28.48
N ASP A 148 -8.15 -26.63 29.21
CA ASP A 148 -7.85 -26.57 30.65
C ASP A 148 -6.42 -26.14 31.00
N ASP A 149 -5.52 -25.94 30.03
CA ASP A 149 -4.13 -25.55 30.28
C ASP A 149 -3.86 -24.13 29.74
N SER A 150 -4.09 -23.12 30.58
CA SER A 150 -3.89 -21.71 30.22
C SER A 150 -2.47 -21.41 29.76
N ASP A 151 -1.47 -22.00 30.42
CA ASP A 151 -0.06 -21.75 30.12
C ASP A 151 0.30 -22.24 28.71
N LYS A 152 -0.34 -23.32 28.24
CA LYS A 152 -0.18 -23.79 26.86
C LYS A 152 -0.84 -22.90 25.82
N ARG A 153 -1.97 -22.27 26.15
CA ARG A 153 -2.62 -21.31 25.24
C ARG A 153 -1.79 -20.04 25.09
N ASP A 154 -1.33 -19.48 26.20
CA ASP A 154 -0.52 -18.26 26.18
C ASP A 154 0.80 -18.49 25.40
N ALA A 155 1.47 -19.62 25.62
CA ALA A 155 2.68 -19.98 24.89
C ALA A 155 2.43 -20.23 23.38
N MET A 156 1.22 -20.65 23.01
CA MET A 156 0.84 -20.83 21.62
C MET A 156 0.57 -19.49 20.95
N GLU A 157 -0.16 -18.61 21.62
CA GLU A 157 -0.46 -17.25 21.16
C GLU A 157 0.84 -16.46 20.95
N GLU A 158 1.79 -16.54 21.89
CA GLU A 158 3.11 -15.90 21.74
C GLU A 158 3.88 -16.44 20.51
N ARG A 159 3.83 -17.76 20.26
CA ARG A 159 4.47 -18.38 19.08
C ARG A 159 3.79 -17.94 17.78
N TRP A 160 2.47 -17.88 17.79
CA TRP A 160 1.67 -17.43 16.68
C TRP A 160 2.00 -15.97 16.34
N GLU A 161 1.95 -15.08 17.33
CA GLU A 161 2.29 -13.66 17.17
C GLU A 161 3.71 -13.48 16.64
N ALA A 162 4.67 -14.28 17.12
CA ALA A 162 6.03 -14.27 16.60
C ALA A 162 6.10 -14.74 15.13
N ALA A 163 5.34 -15.76 14.75
CA ALA A 163 5.27 -16.25 13.37
C ALA A 163 4.61 -15.22 12.44
N VAL A 164 3.52 -14.56 12.88
CA VAL A 164 2.87 -13.47 12.15
C VAL A 164 3.83 -12.29 11.97
N SER A 165 4.54 -11.90 13.04
CA SER A 165 5.54 -10.83 12.98
C SER A 165 6.65 -11.13 11.97
N LEU A 166 7.16 -12.37 11.97
CA LEU A 166 8.14 -12.80 10.97
C LEU A 166 7.57 -12.80 9.55
N GLN A 167 6.32 -13.23 9.37
CA GLN A 167 5.66 -13.23 8.06
C GLN A 167 5.49 -11.80 7.52
N ARG A 168 5.18 -10.83 8.38
CA ARG A 168 5.12 -9.40 8.04
C ARG A 168 6.49 -8.90 7.55
N GLU A 169 7.55 -9.18 8.30
CA GLU A 169 8.93 -8.81 7.93
C GLU A 169 9.36 -9.45 6.59
N ILE A 170 9.02 -10.72 6.36
CA ILE A 170 9.31 -11.41 5.10
C ILE A 170 8.62 -10.72 3.92
N CYS A 171 7.34 -10.33 4.06
CA CYS A 171 6.63 -9.65 2.99
C CYS A 171 7.27 -8.29 2.69
N GLU A 172 7.59 -7.51 3.71
CA GLU A 172 8.27 -6.21 3.56
C GLU A 172 9.63 -6.37 2.87
N LEU A 173 10.48 -7.28 3.34
CA LEU A 173 11.82 -7.49 2.76
C LEU A 173 11.78 -7.94 1.29
N LYS A 174 10.82 -8.80 0.92
CA LYS A 174 10.66 -9.24 -0.47
C LYS A 174 10.29 -8.08 -1.39
N VAL A 175 9.35 -7.24 -0.96
CA VAL A 175 8.91 -6.08 -1.74
C VAL A 175 10.01 -5.03 -1.84
N GLU A 176 10.70 -4.75 -0.73
CA GLU A 176 11.85 -3.83 -0.73
C GLU A 176 12.93 -4.34 -1.69
N GLN A 177 13.27 -5.63 -1.65
CA GLN A 177 14.26 -6.22 -2.55
C GLN A 177 13.85 -6.05 -4.02
N GLU A 178 12.61 -6.39 -4.36
CA GLU A 178 12.10 -6.25 -5.73
C GLU A 178 12.10 -4.79 -6.20
N PHE A 179 11.68 -3.87 -5.32
CA PHE A 179 11.69 -2.44 -5.57
C PHE A 179 13.12 -1.93 -5.87
N PHE A 180 14.10 -2.26 -5.03
CA PHE A 180 15.49 -1.83 -5.24
C PHE A 180 16.13 -2.49 -6.48
N ASP A 181 15.83 -3.75 -6.75
CA ASP A 181 16.32 -4.45 -7.94
C ASP A 181 15.79 -3.78 -9.22
N SER A 182 14.51 -3.42 -9.25
CA SER A 182 13.90 -2.71 -10.38
C SER A 182 14.55 -1.33 -10.64
N ARG A 183 14.79 -0.56 -9.58
CA ARG A 183 15.42 0.77 -9.64
C ARG A 183 16.87 0.69 -10.08
N GLY A 184 17.63 -0.26 -9.55
CA GLY A 184 19.02 -0.49 -9.96
C GLY A 184 19.14 -0.91 -11.43
N VAL A 185 18.16 -1.63 -11.98
CA VAL A 185 18.10 -1.91 -13.43
C VAL A 185 17.80 -0.65 -14.23
N SER A 186 16.84 0.17 -13.78
CA SER A 186 16.45 1.42 -14.43
C SER A 186 17.63 2.41 -14.54
N GLU A 187 18.37 2.61 -13.44
CA GLU A 187 19.55 3.50 -13.40
C GLU A 187 20.63 3.05 -14.39
N ARG A 188 20.97 1.75 -14.41
CA ARG A 188 21.95 1.20 -15.36
C ARG A 188 21.52 1.35 -16.83
N ASN A 189 20.23 1.29 -17.12
CA ASN A 189 19.72 1.49 -18.47
C ASN A 189 19.81 2.97 -18.88
N ALA A 190 19.43 3.90 -17.99
CA ALA A 190 19.55 5.33 -18.23
C ALA A 190 21.00 5.77 -18.47
N GLU A 191 21.96 5.23 -17.71
CA GLU A 191 23.39 5.47 -17.92
C GLU A 191 23.85 5.01 -19.32
N ARG A 192 23.44 3.81 -19.75
CA ARG A 192 23.78 3.28 -21.08
C ARG A 192 23.17 4.10 -22.22
N GLU A 193 21.94 4.57 -22.06
CA GLU A 193 21.29 5.44 -23.05
C GLU A 193 22.01 6.79 -23.14
N ALA A 194 22.36 7.39 -22.00
CA ALA A 194 23.12 8.64 -21.97
C ALA A 194 24.50 8.50 -22.62
N GLU A 195 25.22 7.41 -22.35
CA GLU A 195 26.50 7.08 -23.01
C GLU A 195 26.32 6.92 -24.53
N SER A 196 25.27 6.21 -24.97
CA SER A 196 24.98 6.02 -26.40
C SER A 196 24.65 7.33 -27.12
N MET A 197 23.90 8.25 -26.48
CA MET A 197 23.60 9.58 -27.03
C MET A 197 24.85 10.44 -27.15
N MET A 198 25.71 10.45 -26.13
CA MET A 198 26.97 11.18 -26.14
C MET A 198 27.92 10.69 -27.24
N ILE A 199 27.93 9.38 -27.51
CA ILE A 199 28.70 8.82 -28.62
C ILE A 199 28.11 9.26 -29.97
N GLY A 200 26.79 9.20 -30.16
CA GLY A 200 26.13 9.65 -31.39
C GLY A 200 26.41 11.13 -31.72
N ASP A 201 26.27 12.03 -30.75
CA ASP A 201 26.54 13.47 -30.92
C ASP A 201 28.01 13.77 -31.25
N ALA A 202 28.94 12.92 -30.81
CA ALA A 202 30.37 13.06 -31.13
C ALA A 202 30.68 12.61 -32.57
N TYR A 203 29.96 11.63 -33.09
CA TYR A 203 30.06 11.22 -34.49
C TYR A 203 29.45 12.27 -35.45
N ASP A 204 28.30 12.84 -35.11
CA ASP A 204 27.63 13.85 -35.95
C ASP A 204 28.36 15.20 -36.01
N LYS A 205 29.21 15.51 -35.02
CA LYS A 205 30.06 16.72 -35.02
C LYS A 205 31.40 16.55 -35.76
N ALA A 206 31.71 15.33 -36.21
CA ALA A 206 32.95 15.01 -36.89
C ALA A 206 32.83 14.96 -38.43
N GLU A 207 31.61 15.08 -38.98
CA GLU A 207 31.31 15.33 -40.41
C GLU A 207 31.15 16.82 -40.72
#